data_AF-A0A2I0NRS1-F1
#
_entry.id   AF-A0A2I0NRS1-F1
#
_cell.length_a   1.000
_cell.length_b   1.000
_cell.length_c   1.000
_cell.angle_alpha   90.00
_cell.angle_beta   90.00
_cell.angle_gamma   90.00
#
_symmetry.space_group_name_H-M   'P 1'
#
loop_
_entity.id
_entity.type
_entity.pdbx_description
1 polymer ?
#
loop_
_entity_poly.entity_id
_entity_poly.type
_entity_poly.pdbx_seq_one_letter_code
_entity_poly.pdbx_strand_id
1 'polypeptide(L)'
;MECLQASGWPTGKKPSLLIMIRGRDNKNYWLVVLARHDARLRDLDQLIRDVWVECCGHLSSFEIEGVIYESDAECSTDAMNAPLSHLVSPGSMFSYDYDFGSTTSLDLKVIGETPVAPLNALLGLIARNDRPVIPCDLCGGEAGFALDDPDGEIPRYYCRECLASAGCDPEYVGIIANSPRSGVCGYAEDPAAALPWYPPGWSADEIVPDELDDALDEIAFDDEIEIETSIAAVIQDIGPDIDAFVEAEKAAYGEEAACMAGESVMAFCTFMHALYGLTIDAWGALSVQRCLVDELSQNPVFPEDWPENAVPILCRFLTHMEASGRLTNASGLIAALEESEPAFQKAATSPEKSLALFRRILVKAQEAGIDTNDMDAFFNFTMREIVRMAGMDPDSEEVQKELSSLLADELLKSGADDLRAATILVQCTDFCNRFEDDTILDRCREIIRDIFDHPAAPLSRGDVVLWSAAIVYVACREANLIRSGRGGSSLTQDIGFFFGFERSSIQNKAKVLKKLLSGR
;
A
#
# COMPACT_ATOMS: atom_id res chain seq x y z
N MET A 1 27.00 9.88 -33.55
CA MET A 1 27.52 8.76 -34.37
C MET A 1 28.94 8.40 -33.98
N GLU A 2 29.88 9.34 -33.88
CA GLU A 2 31.27 9.07 -33.45
C GLU A 2 31.36 8.39 -32.08
N CYS A 3 30.54 8.79 -31.10
CA CYS A 3 30.49 8.14 -29.78
C CYS A 3 30.10 6.65 -29.86
N LEU A 4 29.13 6.30 -30.70
CA LEU A 4 28.72 4.90 -30.91
C LEU A 4 29.79 4.08 -31.64
N GLN A 5 30.55 4.70 -32.54
CA GLN A 5 31.67 4.02 -33.20
C GLN A 5 32.84 3.80 -32.25
N ALA A 6 33.04 4.71 -31.30
CA ALA A 6 34.07 4.61 -30.28
C ALA A 6 33.68 3.73 -29.08
N SER A 7 32.42 3.29 -28.95
CA SER A 7 31.94 2.52 -27.79
C SER A 7 32.49 1.10 -27.70
N GLY A 8 33.10 0.57 -28.78
CA GLY A 8 33.57 -0.81 -28.85
C GLY A 8 32.46 -1.85 -29.02
N TRP A 9 31.22 -1.41 -29.25
CA TRP A 9 30.08 -2.29 -29.53
C TRP A 9 30.19 -2.99 -30.88
N PRO A 10 29.59 -4.19 -31.04
CA PRO A 10 29.71 -4.96 -32.27
C PRO A 10 29.10 -4.23 -33.46
N THR A 11 29.75 -4.34 -34.62
CA THR A 11 29.20 -3.86 -35.89
C THR A 11 28.55 -5.00 -36.66
N GLY A 12 27.27 -4.85 -37.01
CA GLY A 12 26.50 -5.83 -37.77
C GLY A 12 26.54 -5.61 -39.29
N LYS A 13 26.17 -6.64 -40.05
CA LYS A 13 25.98 -6.53 -41.51
C LYS A 13 24.71 -5.75 -41.90
N LYS A 14 23.70 -5.75 -41.04
CA LYS A 14 22.47 -4.98 -41.20
C LYS A 14 22.49 -3.85 -40.16
N PRO A 15 22.12 -2.62 -40.54
CA PRO A 15 22.19 -1.48 -39.65
C PRO A 15 21.11 -1.57 -38.56
N SER A 16 21.44 -1.05 -37.38
CA SER A 16 20.51 -0.80 -36.28
C SER A 16 19.86 0.56 -36.45
N LEU A 17 18.62 0.71 -35.99
CA LEU A 17 17.87 1.97 -36.03
C LEU A 17 18.12 2.78 -34.76
N LEU A 18 18.17 4.10 -34.91
CA LEU A 18 18.17 5.06 -33.81
C LEU A 18 16.76 5.65 -33.69
N ILE A 19 16.08 5.36 -32.58
CA ILE A 19 14.70 5.77 -32.36
C ILE A 19 14.67 6.78 -31.21
N MET A 20 14.26 8.01 -31.51
CA MET A 20 13.96 9.04 -30.51
C MET A 20 12.53 8.85 -30.06
N ILE A 21 12.30 8.81 -28.75
CA ILE A 21 10.99 8.67 -28.11
C ILE A 21 10.81 9.88 -27.21
N ARG A 22 9.64 10.51 -27.25
CA ARG A 22 9.37 11.76 -26.53
C ARG A 22 7.95 11.75 -25.98
N GLY A 23 7.74 12.32 -24.79
CA GLY A 23 6.39 12.59 -24.31
C GLY A 23 5.63 13.51 -25.27
N ARG A 24 4.42 13.14 -25.67
CA ARG A 24 3.59 13.94 -26.61
C ARG A 24 3.20 15.27 -25.97
N ASP A 25 2.69 15.21 -24.75
CA ASP A 25 2.23 16.37 -23.99
C ASP A 25 3.35 16.98 -23.15
N ASN A 26 4.25 16.14 -22.60
CA ASN A 26 5.43 16.59 -21.86
C ASN A 26 6.73 16.35 -22.63
N LYS A 27 7.02 17.30 -23.51
CA LYS A 27 8.14 17.26 -24.46
C LYS A 27 9.52 17.43 -23.83
N ASN A 28 9.63 17.71 -22.54
CA ASN A 28 10.95 17.80 -21.88
C ASN A 28 11.53 16.41 -21.62
N TYR A 29 10.65 15.41 -21.51
CA TYR A 29 11.00 14.00 -21.38
C TYR A 29 11.29 13.38 -22.76
N TRP A 30 12.47 12.81 -22.92
CA TRP A 30 12.88 12.08 -24.12
C TRP A 30 13.95 11.02 -23.87
N LEU A 31 13.96 10.00 -24.71
CA LEU A 31 14.95 8.94 -24.74
C LEU A 31 15.33 8.53 -26.16
N VAL A 32 16.53 7.97 -26.32
CA VAL A 32 17.06 7.47 -27.59
C VAL A 32 17.42 6.00 -27.43
N VAL A 33 16.81 5.18 -28.25
CA VAL A 33 16.99 3.73 -28.28
C VAL A 33 17.77 3.33 -29.53
N LEU A 34 18.75 2.45 -29.34
CA LEU A 34 19.43 1.73 -30.41
C LEU A 34 18.74 0.37 -30.60
N ALA A 35 18.05 0.19 -31.73
CA ALA A 35 17.30 -1.01 -32.05
C ALA A 35 18.00 -1.85 -33.12
N ARG A 36 18.36 -3.09 -32.79
CA ARG A 36 18.91 -4.04 -33.76
C ARG A 36 17.87 -4.32 -34.85
N HIS A 37 18.33 -4.58 -36.07
CA HIS A 37 17.46 -4.74 -37.24
C HIS A 37 16.35 -5.80 -37.10
N ASP A 38 16.53 -6.81 -36.25
CA ASP A 38 15.60 -7.91 -35.98
C ASP A 38 14.79 -7.75 -34.68
N ALA A 39 14.96 -6.63 -33.96
CA ALA A 39 14.11 -6.26 -32.85
C ALA A 39 12.67 -6.04 -33.32
N ARG A 40 11.70 -6.42 -32.49
CA ARG A 40 10.27 -6.39 -32.77
C ARG A 40 9.60 -5.25 -32.00
N LEU A 41 8.37 -4.91 -32.37
CA LEU A 41 7.58 -3.91 -31.63
C LEU A 41 7.40 -4.29 -30.17
N ARG A 42 7.20 -5.57 -29.85
CA ARG A 42 7.06 -6.04 -28.46
C ARG A 42 8.32 -5.83 -27.63
N ASP A 43 9.49 -5.91 -28.27
CA ASP A 43 10.75 -5.70 -27.55
C ASP A 43 10.90 -4.20 -27.24
N LEU A 44 10.45 -3.33 -28.16
CA LEU A 44 10.44 -1.88 -27.97
C LEU A 44 9.39 -1.46 -26.92
N ASP A 45 8.23 -2.10 -26.92
CA ASP A 45 7.20 -1.94 -25.90
C ASP A 45 7.74 -2.27 -24.50
N GLN A 46 8.38 -3.44 -24.35
CA GLN A 46 8.96 -3.84 -23.07
C GLN A 46 10.01 -2.84 -22.58
N LEU A 47 10.90 -2.36 -23.47
CA LEU A 47 11.87 -1.33 -23.08
C LEU A 47 11.18 -0.05 -22.61
N ILE A 48 10.15 0.44 -23.32
CA ILE A 48 9.43 1.66 -22.93
C ILE A 48 8.73 1.47 -21.57
N ARG A 49 8.13 0.29 -21.34
CA ARG A 49 7.50 -0.09 -20.07
C ARG A 49 8.50 -0.07 -18.93
N ASP A 50 9.54 -0.89 -19.03
CA ASP A 50 10.56 -1.09 -17.99
C ASP A 50 11.29 0.21 -17.65
N VAL A 51 11.48 1.10 -18.63
CA VAL A 51 12.23 2.35 -18.43
C VAL A 51 11.34 3.52 -18.02
N TRP A 52 10.07 3.56 -18.43
CA TRP A 52 9.37 4.86 -18.50
C TRP A 52 7.87 4.89 -18.20
N VAL A 53 7.10 3.81 -18.33
CA VAL A 53 5.62 3.92 -18.21
C VAL A 53 4.93 2.80 -17.46
N GLU A 54 5.58 1.68 -17.13
CA GLU A 54 4.90 0.57 -16.46
C GLU A 54 4.47 0.94 -15.03
N CYS A 55 3.23 0.60 -14.66
CA CYS A 55 2.72 0.81 -13.30
C CYS A 55 1.86 -0.36 -12.80
N CYS A 56 0.94 -0.88 -13.61
CA CYS A 56 -0.03 -1.91 -13.18
C CYS A 56 -0.36 -2.95 -14.25
N GLY A 57 0.53 -3.16 -15.23
CA GLY A 57 0.35 -4.13 -16.31
C GLY A 57 -0.70 -3.72 -17.35
N HIS A 58 -0.90 -2.41 -17.59
CA HIS A 58 -1.90 -1.93 -18.54
C HIS A 58 -1.58 -2.28 -19.99
N LEU A 59 -2.58 -2.14 -20.87
CA LEU A 59 -2.41 -2.34 -22.31
C LEU A 59 -1.65 -1.18 -22.94
N SER A 60 -0.95 -1.49 -24.04
CA SER A 60 -0.26 -0.50 -24.87
C SER A 60 -0.53 -0.75 -26.36
N SER A 61 -0.30 0.27 -27.17
CA SER A 61 -0.38 0.15 -28.62
C SER A 61 0.61 1.06 -29.34
N PHE A 62 1.05 0.62 -30.52
CA PHE A 62 1.70 1.48 -31.50
C PHE A 62 0.73 1.80 -32.64
N GLU A 63 0.78 3.02 -33.17
CA GLU A 63 0.13 3.37 -34.43
C GLU A 63 1.19 3.78 -35.46
N ILE A 64 1.33 2.97 -36.51
CA ILE A 64 2.32 3.18 -37.59
C ILE A 64 1.56 3.25 -38.91
N GLU A 65 1.63 4.39 -39.60
CA GLU A 65 0.94 4.62 -40.88
C GLU A 65 -0.57 4.30 -40.84
N GLY A 66 -1.22 4.55 -39.70
CA GLY A 66 -2.65 4.29 -39.48
C GLY A 66 -3.01 2.82 -39.18
N VAL A 67 -2.00 1.96 -38.99
CA VAL A 67 -2.18 0.57 -38.52
C VAL A 67 -1.86 0.50 -37.02
N ILE A 68 -2.78 -0.05 -36.25
CA ILE A 68 -2.66 -0.19 -34.79
C ILE A 68 -2.11 -1.58 -34.45
N TYR A 69 -1.11 -1.62 -33.57
CA TYR A 69 -0.46 -2.82 -33.04
C TYR A 69 -0.60 -2.83 -31.51
N GLU A 70 -1.55 -3.60 -30.99
CA GLU A 70 -1.88 -3.66 -29.56
C GLU A 70 -1.17 -4.82 -28.84
N SER A 71 -1.00 -4.70 -27.51
CA SER A 71 -0.28 -5.65 -26.66
C SER A 71 -1.11 -6.83 -26.13
N ASP A 72 -2.38 -6.99 -26.55
CA ASP A 72 -3.32 -8.01 -26.01
C ASP A 72 -2.78 -9.45 -26.12
N ALA A 73 -2.68 -10.13 -24.97
CA ALA A 73 -2.14 -11.48 -24.83
C ALA A 73 -3.15 -12.59 -25.15
N GLU A 74 -4.46 -12.30 -25.28
CA GLU A 74 -5.50 -13.33 -25.47
C GLU A 74 -5.93 -13.55 -26.92
N CYS A 75 -5.63 -12.62 -27.84
CA CYS A 75 -5.91 -12.80 -29.25
C CYS A 75 -4.71 -13.38 -29.99
N SER A 76 -4.90 -14.52 -30.65
CA SER A 76 -3.92 -15.28 -31.47
C SER A 76 -3.27 -14.54 -32.65
N THR A 77 -3.28 -13.21 -32.65
CA THR A 77 -2.53 -12.32 -33.52
C THR A 77 -1.50 -11.60 -32.67
N ASP A 78 -0.27 -12.13 -32.58
CA ASP A 78 0.89 -11.45 -31.98
C ASP A 78 1.21 -10.21 -32.85
N ALA A 79 0.43 -9.13 -32.70
CA ALA A 79 0.46 -7.96 -33.56
C ALA A 79 1.82 -7.26 -33.45
N MET A 80 2.38 -7.22 -32.25
CA MET A 80 3.70 -6.65 -31.96
C MET A 80 4.87 -7.59 -32.32
N ASN A 81 4.64 -8.76 -32.92
CA ASN A 81 5.71 -9.68 -33.36
C ASN A 81 6.48 -9.21 -34.59
N ALA A 82 6.01 -8.15 -35.23
CA ALA A 82 6.60 -7.63 -36.46
C ALA A 82 7.99 -7.00 -36.18
N PRO A 83 9.03 -7.35 -36.97
CA PRO A 83 10.32 -6.68 -36.88
C PRO A 83 10.22 -5.20 -37.23
N LEU A 84 10.85 -4.34 -36.44
CA LEU A 84 10.87 -2.88 -36.63
C LEU A 84 11.37 -2.50 -38.04
N SER A 85 12.40 -3.20 -38.53
CA SER A 85 12.98 -2.94 -39.86
C SER A 85 12.03 -3.18 -41.04
N HIS A 86 10.90 -3.88 -40.83
CA HIS A 86 9.88 -4.05 -41.86
C HIS A 86 8.81 -2.95 -41.83
N LEU A 87 8.67 -2.26 -40.70
CA LEU A 87 7.60 -1.29 -40.46
C LEU A 87 8.09 0.16 -40.55
N VAL A 88 9.33 0.41 -40.16
CA VAL A 88 9.88 1.77 -40.04
C VAL A 88 11.26 1.87 -40.68
N SER A 89 11.57 3.07 -41.18
CA SER A 89 12.84 3.41 -41.81
C SER A 89 13.30 4.80 -41.34
N PRO A 90 14.55 5.21 -41.57
CA PRO A 90 15.01 6.56 -41.20
C PRO A 90 14.06 7.65 -41.72
N GLY A 91 13.55 8.47 -40.80
CA GLY A 91 12.56 9.52 -41.07
C GLY A 91 11.11 9.15 -40.72
N SER A 92 10.80 7.86 -40.52
CA SER A 92 9.47 7.41 -40.08
C SER A 92 9.11 8.03 -38.72
N MET A 93 7.83 8.42 -38.58
CA MET A 93 7.22 8.90 -37.33
C MET A 93 6.02 8.02 -37.02
N PHE A 94 5.84 7.68 -35.75
CA PHE A 94 4.76 6.84 -35.26
C PHE A 94 4.49 7.14 -33.79
N SER A 95 3.35 6.70 -33.27
CA SER A 95 2.93 6.95 -31.90
C SER A 95 2.92 5.67 -31.08
N TYR A 96 3.00 5.85 -29.77
CA TYR A 96 2.80 4.83 -28.77
C TYR A 96 1.91 5.37 -27.67
N ASP A 97 0.91 4.60 -27.25
CA ASP A 97 0.04 4.93 -26.15
C ASP A 97 0.08 3.79 -25.12
N TYR A 98 0.26 4.14 -23.85
CA TYR A 98 0.22 3.21 -22.72
C TYR A 98 -0.92 3.62 -21.77
N ASP A 99 -1.68 2.63 -21.31
CA ASP A 99 -2.88 2.75 -20.47
C ASP A 99 -4.01 3.55 -21.14
N PHE A 100 -5.07 2.90 -21.60
CA PHE A 100 -6.18 3.58 -22.27
C PHE A 100 -7.15 4.30 -21.31
N GLY A 101 -7.00 4.13 -19.99
CA GLY A 101 -7.76 4.85 -18.97
C GLY A 101 -7.11 6.19 -18.61
N SER A 102 -5.80 6.17 -18.32
CA SER A 102 -5.00 7.37 -18.06
C SER A 102 -3.79 7.43 -19.01
N THR A 103 -4.08 7.78 -20.26
CA THR A 103 -3.15 7.59 -21.38
C THR A 103 -1.91 8.44 -21.31
N THR A 104 -0.77 7.76 -21.28
CA THR A 104 0.54 8.35 -21.54
C THR A 104 0.87 8.16 -23.01
N SER A 105 0.79 9.26 -23.75
CA SER A 105 1.07 9.29 -25.19
C SER A 105 2.50 9.70 -25.49
N LEU A 106 3.17 8.91 -26.33
CA LEU A 106 4.54 9.15 -26.79
C LEU A 106 4.60 9.31 -28.31
N ASP A 107 5.52 10.16 -28.76
CA ASP A 107 5.86 10.36 -30.17
C ASP A 107 7.23 9.72 -30.44
N LEU A 108 7.28 8.82 -31.42
CA LEU A 108 8.49 8.11 -31.82
C LEU A 108 8.94 8.55 -33.22
N LYS A 109 10.26 8.71 -33.38
CA LYS A 109 10.88 9.07 -34.64
C LYS A 109 12.17 8.31 -34.87
N VAL A 110 12.28 7.66 -36.03
CA VAL A 110 13.54 7.06 -36.46
C VAL A 110 14.46 8.18 -36.98
N ILE A 111 15.47 8.54 -36.19
CA ILE A 111 16.36 9.67 -36.47
C ILE A 111 17.57 9.29 -37.32
N GLY A 112 17.85 8.00 -37.48
CA GLY A 112 18.94 7.51 -38.31
C GLY A 112 19.17 6.01 -38.18
N GLU A 113 20.25 5.55 -38.79
CA GLU A 113 20.70 4.16 -38.73
C GLU A 113 22.23 4.10 -38.53
N THR A 114 22.72 3.00 -37.96
CA THR A 114 24.14 2.81 -37.66
C THR A 114 24.53 1.34 -37.83
N PRO A 115 25.76 1.02 -38.30
CA PRO A 115 26.23 -0.36 -38.33
C PRO A 115 26.46 -0.94 -36.92
N VAL A 116 26.51 -0.11 -35.89
CA VAL A 116 26.69 -0.52 -34.49
C VAL A 116 25.43 -1.20 -33.96
N ALA A 117 25.56 -2.26 -33.17
CA ALA A 117 24.45 -2.98 -32.53
C ALA A 117 24.62 -3.02 -31.00
N PRO A 118 23.52 -3.12 -30.23
CA PRO A 118 23.58 -3.33 -28.79
C PRO A 118 24.40 -4.58 -28.42
N LEU A 119 25.13 -4.52 -27.30
CA LEU A 119 25.94 -5.65 -26.84
C LEU A 119 25.02 -6.74 -26.24
N ASN A 120 24.99 -7.93 -26.86
CA ASN A 120 24.19 -9.09 -26.42
C ASN A 120 22.67 -8.86 -26.26
N ALA A 121 22.12 -7.76 -26.77
CA ALA A 121 20.70 -7.41 -26.67
C ALA A 121 20.07 -7.10 -28.05
N LEU A 122 18.74 -7.01 -28.08
CA LEU A 122 17.99 -6.55 -29.25
C LEU A 122 17.85 -5.02 -29.29
N LEU A 123 17.74 -4.41 -28.12
CA LEU A 123 17.60 -2.98 -27.94
C LEU A 123 18.58 -2.51 -26.86
N GLY A 124 18.91 -1.23 -26.86
CA GLY A 124 19.63 -0.59 -25.78
C GLY A 124 19.28 0.89 -25.71
N LEU A 125 19.06 1.38 -24.50
CA LEU A 125 18.90 2.80 -24.22
C LEU A 125 20.27 3.46 -24.27
N ILE A 126 20.47 4.42 -25.17
CA ILE A 126 21.79 5.04 -25.40
C ILE A 126 21.87 6.51 -24.99
N ALA A 127 20.72 7.15 -24.75
CA ALA A 127 20.62 8.47 -24.17
C ALA A 127 19.21 8.71 -23.61
N ARG A 128 19.10 9.53 -22.57
CA ARG A 128 17.84 10.12 -22.09
C ARG A 128 18.12 11.54 -21.58
N ASN A 129 17.07 12.35 -21.40
CA ASN A 129 17.21 13.63 -20.72
C ASN A 129 17.54 13.46 -19.23
N ASP A 130 18.18 14.47 -18.65
CA ASP A 130 18.16 14.66 -17.20
C ASP A 130 16.74 15.03 -16.77
N ARG A 131 16.37 14.65 -15.53
CA ARG A 131 15.06 15.00 -14.97
C ARG A 131 14.84 16.52 -15.10
N PRO A 132 13.72 16.98 -15.67
CA PRO A 132 13.41 18.40 -15.73
C PRO A 132 13.41 19.01 -14.33
N VAL A 133 14.12 20.11 -14.15
CA VAL A 133 14.19 20.81 -12.87
C VAL A 133 12.85 21.47 -12.60
N ILE A 134 12.19 21.05 -11.53
CA ILE A 134 10.92 21.61 -11.04
C ILE A 134 11.23 22.46 -9.80
N PRO A 135 10.81 23.73 -9.75
CA PRO A 135 11.03 24.55 -8.57
C PRO A 135 10.14 24.10 -7.40
N CYS A 136 10.68 24.09 -6.18
CA CYS A 136 9.94 23.92 -4.94
C CYS A 136 9.01 25.12 -4.73
N ASP A 137 7.75 24.85 -4.42
CA ASP A 137 6.71 25.88 -4.27
C ASP A 137 6.93 26.81 -3.07
N LEU A 138 7.70 26.38 -2.06
CA LEU A 138 7.99 27.18 -0.86
C LEU A 138 9.29 27.99 -0.98
N CYS A 139 10.40 27.33 -1.29
CA CYS A 139 11.72 27.97 -1.27
C CYS A 139 12.25 28.37 -2.66
N GLY A 140 11.66 27.86 -3.74
CA GLY A 140 12.13 28.06 -5.11
C GLY A 140 13.39 27.27 -5.49
N GLY A 141 13.90 26.41 -4.60
CA GLY A 141 14.97 25.43 -4.88
C GLY A 141 14.51 24.28 -5.79
N GLU A 142 15.31 23.24 -5.98
CA GLU A 142 14.90 22.07 -6.78
C GLU A 142 13.99 21.14 -5.96
N ALA A 143 12.83 20.80 -6.51
CA ALA A 143 11.89 19.86 -5.92
C ALA A 143 12.26 18.41 -6.25
N GLY A 144 12.15 17.54 -5.25
CA GLY A 144 12.31 16.09 -5.39
C GLY A 144 10.98 15.33 -5.30
N PHE A 145 9.97 15.95 -4.71
CA PHE A 145 8.72 15.29 -4.31
C PHE A 145 7.51 16.05 -4.86
N ALA A 146 6.49 15.30 -5.25
CA ALA A 146 5.17 15.79 -5.60
C ALA A 146 4.17 15.34 -4.53
N LEU A 147 3.31 16.25 -4.11
CA LEU A 147 2.16 15.96 -3.27
C LEU A 147 0.91 15.88 -4.15
N ASP A 148 0.28 14.72 -4.16
CA ASP A 148 -0.96 14.47 -4.90
C ASP A 148 -2.14 14.65 -3.94
N ASP A 149 -2.55 15.90 -3.74
CA ASP A 149 -3.66 16.27 -2.86
C ASP A 149 -5.00 15.90 -3.53
N PRO A 150 -5.79 14.97 -2.98
CA PRO A 150 -7.06 14.55 -3.57
C PRO A 150 -8.09 15.70 -3.67
N ASP A 151 -7.94 16.77 -2.88
CA ASP A 151 -8.79 17.97 -2.92
C ASP A 151 -8.21 19.11 -3.78
N GLY A 152 -6.98 18.96 -4.29
CA GLY A 152 -6.25 19.97 -5.05
C GLY A 152 -6.32 19.76 -6.57
N GLU A 153 -6.68 20.80 -7.33
CA GLU A 153 -6.67 20.72 -8.81
C GLU A 153 -5.24 20.74 -9.42
N ILE A 154 -4.21 21.08 -8.64
CA ILE A 154 -2.82 21.25 -9.12
C ILE A 154 -1.86 20.56 -8.14
N PRO A 155 -1.00 19.62 -8.61
CA PRO A 155 0.00 18.97 -7.78
C PRO A 155 1.01 20.01 -7.26
N ARG A 156 1.41 19.86 -5.99
CA ARG A 156 2.40 20.74 -5.36
C ARG A 156 3.76 20.06 -5.33
N TYR A 157 4.82 20.84 -5.46
CA TYR A 157 6.19 20.35 -5.56
C TYR A 157 7.06 20.88 -4.43
N TYR A 158 7.79 19.99 -3.76
CA TYR A 158 8.60 20.35 -2.60
C TYR A 158 10.03 19.78 -2.70
N CYS A 159 10.99 20.55 -2.16
CA CYS A 159 12.29 19.99 -1.78
C CYS A 159 12.16 19.25 -0.44
N ARG A 160 13.13 18.40 -0.10
CA ARG A 160 13.11 17.57 1.12
C ARG A 160 12.83 18.40 2.38
N GLU A 161 13.57 19.50 2.59
CA GLU A 161 13.45 20.29 3.82
C GLU A 161 12.08 20.98 3.95
N CYS A 162 11.53 21.42 2.80
CA CYS A 162 10.23 22.07 2.74
C CYS A 162 9.08 21.08 2.92
N LEU A 163 9.24 19.84 2.43
CA LEU A 163 8.25 18.77 2.61
C LEU A 163 8.14 18.37 4.09
N ALA A 164 9.28 18.11 4.76
CA ALA A 164 9.30 17.78 6.19
C ALA A 164 8.69 18.89 7.06
N SER A 165 8.90 20.15 6.68
CA SER A 165 8.32 21.30 7.40
C SER A 165 6.83 21.52 7.12
N ALA A 166 6.29 20.95 6.04
CA ALA A 166 4.90 21.15 5.62
C ALA A 166 3.91 20.23 6.37
N GLY A 167 4.40 19.18 7.04
CA GLY A 167 3.55 18.23 7.77
C GLY A 167 2.56 17.50 6.85
N CYS A 168 3.01 17.16 5.65
CA CYS A 168 2.20 16.45 4.66
C CYS A 168 2.10 14.96 5.01
N ASP A 169 0.93 14.38 4.76
CA ASP A 169 0.70 12.95 4.90
C ASP A 169 1.59 12.17 3.90
N PRO A 170 2.48 11.27 4.36
CA PRO A 170 3.39 10.50 3.50
C PRO A 170 2.68 9.68 2.43
N GLU A 171 1.43 9.24 2.67
CA GLU A 171 0.67 8.40 1.74
C GLU A 171 0.36 9.10 0.41
N TYR A 172 0.36 10.43 0.39
CA TYR A 172 0.11 11.26 -0.79
C TYR A 172 1.38 11.86 -1.41
N VAL A 173 2.56 11.47 -0.93
CA VAL A 173 3.84 11.96 -1.42
C VAL A 173 4.46 10.96 -2.38
N GLY A 174 4.80 11.42 -3.59
CA GLY A 174 5.54 10.63 -4.58
C GLY A 174 6.87 11.29 -4.98
N ILE A 175 7.87 10.47 -5.34
CA ILE A 175 9.09 10.98 -5.98
C ILE A 175 8.73 11.49 -7.37
N ILE A 176 9.26 12.67 -7.73
CA ILE A 176 9.18 13.16 -9.11
C ILE A 176 10.10 12.29 -9.97
N ALA A 177 9.49 11.38 -10.73
CA ALA A 177 10.17 10.48 -11.65
C ALA A 177 10.62 11.21 -12.92
N ASN A 178 11.70 10.73 -13.56
CA ASN A 178 12.13 11.24 -14.86
C ASN A 178 11.33 10.59 -16.02
N SER A 179 10.00 10.72 -15.95
CA SER A 179 9.03 10.11 -16.85
C SER A 179 7.87 11.06 -17.19
N PRO A 180 7.32 11.00 -18.42
CA PRO A 180 6.07 11.68 -18.75
C PRO A 180 4.84 11.12 -18.02
N ARG A 181 4.96 9.97 -17.33
CA ARG A 181 3.91 9.35 -16.49
C ARG A 181 4.06 9.69 -15.00
N SER A 182 5.06 10.48 -14.61
CA SER A 182 5.23 10.90 -13.21
C SER A 182 3.94 11.52 -12.66
N GLY A 183 3.48 11.07 -11.49
CA GLY A 183 2.24 11.53 -10.85
C GLY A 183 0.95 10.93 -11.44
N VAL A 184 1.04 9.82 -12.18
CA VAL A 184 -0.15 9.15 -12.73
C VAL A 184 -0.17 7.70 -12.26
N CYS A 185 -1.29 7.25 -11.69
CA CYS A 185 -1.52 5.85 -11.30
C CYS A 185 -0.43 5.29 -10.36
N GLY A 186 0.10 6.12 -9.45
CA GLY A 186 1.16 5.71 -8.52
C GLY A 186 2.46 5.27 -9.22
N TYR A 187 2.70 5.73 -10.46
CA TYR A 187 3.89 5.37 -11.21
C TYR A 187 5.17 5.75 -10.45
N ALA A 188 6.07 4.78 -10.31
CA ALA A 188 7.43 4.95 -9.83
C ALA A 188 8.42 4.35 -10.85
N GLU A 189 9.63 4.90 -10.92
CA GLU A 189 10.70 4.29 -11.72
C GLU A 189 11.14 2.98 -11.05
N ASP A 190 11.40 1.93 -11.85
CA ASP A 190 11.98 0.67 -11.39
C ASP A 190 13.41 0.56 -11.97
N PRO A 191 14.45 0.93 -11.20
CA PRO A 191 15.84 0.83 -11.65
C PRO A 191 16.25 -0.59 -12.02
N ALA A 192 15.71 -1.60 -11.33
CA ALA A 192 16.07 -3.00 -11.56
C ALA A 192 15.50 -3.51 -12.89
N ALA A 193 14.28 -3.13 -13.24
CA ALA A 193 13.69 -3.40 -14.55
C ALA A 193 14.36 -2.60 -15.68
N ALA A 194 14.77 -1.36 -15.40
CA ALA A 194 15.39 -0.49 -16.40
C ALA A 194 16.85 -0.88 -16.72
N LEU A 195 17.64 -1.31 -15.72
CA LEU A 195 19.07 -1.58 -15.82
C LEU A 195 19.49 -2.51 -16.99
N PRO A 196 18.79 -3.62 -17.29
CA PRO A 196 19.11 -4.48 -18.44
C PRO A 196 19.13 -3.77 -19.81
N TRP A 197 18.45 -2.62 -19.93
CA TRP A 197 18.40 -1.84 -21.16
C TRP A 197 19.53 -0.82 -21.27
N TYR A 198 20.24 -0.52 -20.19
CA TYR A 198 21.36 0.41 -20.18
C TYR A 198 22.67 -0.23 -20.71
N PRO A 199 23.62 0.59 -21.18
CA PRO A 199 24.96 0.11 -21.53
C PRO A 199 25.64 -0.60 -20.34
N PRO A 200 26.52 -1.58 -20.60
CA PRO A 200 27.31 -2.19 -19.55
C PRO A 200 28.11 -1.14 -18.77
N GLY A 201 28.11 -1.25 -17.44
CA GLY A 201 28.84 -0.35 -16.54
C GLY A 201 27.96 0.63 -15.75
N TRP A 202 26.65 0.65 -16.00
CA TRP A 202 25.67 1.34 -15.15
C TRP A 202 25.31 0.48 -13.93
N SER A 203 24.99 1.12 -12.80
CA SER A 203 24.28 0.51 -11.66
C SER A 203 22.84 1.04 -11.54
N ALA A 204 22.02 0.39 -10.70
CA ALA A 204 20.66 0.83 -10.41
C ALA A 204 20.65 2.23 -9.75
N ASP A 205 21.58 2.47 -8.82
CA ASP A 205 21.77 3.72 -8.06
C ASP A 205 22.10 4.92 -8.97
N GLU A 206 22.66 4.67 -10.16
CA GLU A 206 22.93 5.71 -11.17
C GLU A 206 21.69 6.07 -12.01
N ILE A 207 20.62 5.26 -11.96
CA ILE A 207 19.37 5.46 -12.72
C ILE A 207 18.38 6.29 -11.89
N VAL A 208 18.20 5.95 -10.61
CA VAL A 208 17.45 6.72 -9.62
C VAL A 208 18.37 6.96 -8.42
N PRO A 209 18.66 8.22 -8.05
CA PRO A 209 19.55 8.49 -6.92
C PRO A 209 18.94 8.01 -5.59
N ASP A 210 19.68 7.16 -4.86
CA ASP A 210 19.31 6.63 -3.53
C ASP A 210 18.83 7.71 -2.56
N GLU A 211 19.39 8.92 -2.65
CA GLU A 211 19.02 10.05 -1.80
C GLU A 211 17.52 10.40 -1.85
N LEU A 212 16.78 10.11 -2.93
CA LEU A 212 15.35 10.41 -2.99
C LEU A 212 14.49 9.28 -2.42
N ASP A 213 14.96 8.04 -2.51
CA ASP A 213 14.26 6.84 -2.00
C ASP A 213 14.45 6.73 -0.48
N ASP A 214 15.71 6.88 -0.03
CA ASP A 214 16.07 6.98 1.40
C ASP A 214 15.28 8.11 2.10
N ALA A 215 14.93 9.17 1.39
CA ALA A 215 14.17 10.29 1.94
C ALA A 215 12.67 10.02 2.08
N LEU A 216 12.07 9.19 1.22
CA LEU A 216 10.70 8.73 1.42
C LEU A 216 10.66 7.71 2.56
N ASP A 217 11.65 6.82 2.63
CA ASP A 217 11.81 5.91 3.76
C ASP A 217 12.04 6.69 5.06
N GLU A 218 12.92 7.69 5.12
CA GLU A 218 13.08 8.55 6.32
C GLU A 218 11.78 9.27 6.73
N ILE A 219 10.89 9.60 5.79
CA ILE A 219 9.58 10.22 6.07
C ILE A 219 8.53 9.16 6.48
N ALA A 220 8.62 7.93 5.97
CA ALA A 220 7.72 6.82 6.27
C ALA A 220 8.14 6.00 7.52
N PHE A 221 9.42 6.06 7.91
CA PHE A 221 10.00 5.42 9.09
C PHE A 221 10.09 6.36 10.30
N ASP A 222 9.70 7.63 10.17
CA ASP A 222 9.71 8.57 11.31
C ASP A 222 8.70 8.14 12.39
N ASP A 223 7.59 7.47 12.05
CA ASP A 223 6.60 7.00 13.05
C ASP A 223 7.20 6.01 14.08
N GLU A 224 8.03 5.04 13.66
CA GLU A 224 8.61 4.05 14.58
C GLU A 224 9.75 4.64 15.42
N ILE A 225 10.60 5.49 14.83
CA ILE A 225 11.72 6.16 15.50
C ILE A 225 11.21 7.27 16.46
N GLU A 226 10.17 8.01 16.07
CA GLU A 226 9.54 9.05 16.89
C GLU A 226 8.73 8.46 18.06
N ILE A 227 8.09 7.31 17.86
CA ILE A 227 7.46 6.53 18.95
C ILE A 227 8.52 5.97 19.90
N GLU A 228 9.59 5.33 19.42
CA GLU A 228 10.67 4.82 20.30
C GLU A 228 11.34 5.95 21.08
N THR A 229 11.59 7.09 20.44
CA THR A 229 12.13 8.29 21.10
C THR A 229 11.16 8.85 22.13
N SER A 230 9.86 8.84 21.85
CA SER A 230 8.81 9.27 22.78
C SER A 230 8.66 8.31 23.96
N ILE A 231 8.73 6.99 23.74
CA ILE A 231 8.75 5.98 24.80
C ILE A 231 9.95 6.24 25.72
N ALA A 232 11.15 6.44 25.16
CA ALA A 232 12.34 6.75 25.94
C ALA A 232 12.19 8.05 26.74
N ALA A 233 11.59 9.09 26.15
CA ALA A 233 11.33 10.36 26.82
C ALA A 233 10.32 10.21 27.98
N VAL A 234 9.24 9.46 27.77
CA VAL A 234 8.24 9.15 28.81
C VAL A 234 8.86 8.34 29.95
N ILE A 235 9.63 7.30 29.65
CA ILE A 235 10.35 6.50 30.65
C ILE A 235 11.30 7.39 31.46
N GLN A 236 11.99 8.34 30.81
CA GLN A 236 12.92 9.23 31.47
C GLN A 236 12.23 10.24 32.41
N ASP A 237 11.05 10.76 32.02
CA ASP A 237 10.34 11.79 32.80
C ASP A 237 9.45 11.20 33.91
N ILE A 238 8.57 10.24 33.57
CA ILE A 238 7.55 9.70 34.48
C ILE A 238 7.65 8.18 34.70
N GLY A 239 8.64 7.50 34.12
CA GLY A 239 8.83 6.05 34.30
C GLY A 239 8.77 5.58 35.75
N PRO A 240 9.53 6.19 36.69
CA PRO A 240 9.46 5.81 38.11
C PRO A 240 8.08 6.00 38.75
N ASP A 241 7.31 6.98 38.29
CA ASP A 241 5.94 7.21 38.77
C ASP A 241 4.98 6.14 38.21
N ILE A 242 5.15 5.74 36.94
CA ILE A 242 4.41 4.65 36.32
C ILE A 242 4.71 3.33 37.03
N ASP A 243 5.98 3.01 37.31
CA ASP A 243 6.38 1.81 38.04
C ASP A 243 5.75 1.76 39.44
N ALA A 244 5.75 2.88 40.15
CA ALA A 244 5.12 2.98 41.47
C ALA A 244 3.59 2.79 41.42
N PHE A 245 2.94 3.29 40.36
CA PHE A 245 1.53 3.05 40.11
C PHE A 245 1.25 1.58 39.80
N VAL A 246 2.04 0.94 38.92
CA VAL A 246 1.89 -0.48 38.55
C VAL A 246 2.05 -1.39 39.77
N GLU A 247 3.02 -1.12 40.65
CA GLU A 247 3.18 -1.87 41.90
C GLU A 247 1.99 -1.68 42.86
N ALA A 248 1.38 -0.49 42.88
CA ALA A 248 0.17 -0.24 43.65
C ALA A 248 -1.04 -0.99 43.08
N GLU A 249 -1.19 -1.01 41.76
CA GLU A 249 -2.25 -1.77 41.06
C GLU A 249 -2.07 -3.27 41.28
N LYS A 250 -0.84 -3.78 41.25
CA LYS A 250 -0.52 -5.19 41.54
C LYS A 250 -0.91 -5.60 42.94
N ALA A 251 -0.65 -4.74 43.93
CA ALA A 251 -1.05 -4.99 45.31
C ALA A 251 -2.57 -4.97 45.52
N ALA A 252 -3.31 -4.19 44.74
CA ALA A 252 -4.75 -3.99 44.89
C ALA A 252 -5.59 -4.98 44.06
N TYR A 253 -5.17 -5.28 42.83
CA TYR A 253 -5.96 -5.95 41.81
C TYR A 253 -5.29 -7.21 41.24
N GLY A 254 -4.02 -7.47 41.58
CA GLY A 254 -3.27 -8.64 41.12
C GLY A 254 -2.42 -8.36 39.86
N GLU A 255 -1.64 -9.36 39.45
CA GLU A 255 -0.62 -9.24 38.39
C GLU A 255 -1.20 -8.81 37.03
N GLU A 256 -2.28 -9.46 36.61
CA GLU A 256 -2.88 -9.28 35.29
C GLU A 256 -3.46 -7.87 35.11
N ALA A 257 -4.17 -7.37 36.12
CA ALA A 257 -4.69 -6.01 36.14
C ALA A 257 -3.58 -4.96 36.17
N ALA A 258 -2.47 -5.24 36.87
CA ALA A 258 -1.31 -4.36 36.91
C ALA A 258 -0.57 -4.27 35.57
N CYS A 259 -0.45 -5.40 34.87
CA CYS A 259 0.12 -5.46 33.52
C CYS A 259 -0.69 -4.58 32.55
N MET A 260 -2.02 -4.78 32.50
CA MET A 260 -2.92 -3.97 31.70
C MET A 260 -2.85 -2.48 32.07
N ALA A 261 -2.76 -2.17 33.37
CA ALA A 261 -2.65 -0.80 33.86
C ALA A 261 -1.36 -0.12 33.39
N GLY A 262 -0.23 -0.82 33.49
CA GLY A 262 1.07 -0.33 33.02
C GLY A 262 1.08 -0.06 31.53
N GLU A 263 0.62 -1.01 30.72
CA GLU A 263 0.55 -0.89 29.26
C GLU A 263 -0.39 0.25 28.83
N SER A 264 -1.57 0.35 29.44
CA SER A 264 -2.54 1.40 29.12
C SER A 264 -2.00 2.81 29.42
N VAL A 265 -1.36 2.98 30.58
CA VAL A 265 -0.77 4.26 30.98
C VAL A 265 0.42 4.60 30.08
N MET A 266 1.30 3.63 29.83
CA MET A 266 2.48 3.85 28.98
C MET A 266 2.08 4.24 27.56
N ALA A 267 1.10 3.55 26.96
CA ALA A 267 0.59 3.88 25.64
C ALA A 267 -0.01 5.29 25.61
N PHE A 268 -0.85 5.63 26.59
CA PHE A 268 -1.48 6.95 26.66
C PHE A 268 -0.44 8.08 26.82
N CYS A 269 0.54 7.91 27.71
CA CYS A 269 1.62 8.88 27.89
C CYS A 269 2.49 9.02 26.65
N THR A 270 2.75 7.91 25.94
CA THR A 270 3.51 7.91 24.69
C THR A 270 2.78 8.69 23.61
N PHE A 271 1.48 8.48 23.42
CA PHE A 271 0.69 9.26 22.43
C PHE A 271 0.64 10.75 22.77
N MET A 272 0.43 11.09 24.06
CA MET A 272 0.47 12.48 24.51
C MET A 272 1.82 13.15 24.23
N HIS A 273 2.92 12.41 24.33
CA HIS A 273 4.24 12.92 23.99
C HIS A 273 4.46 12.99 22.48
N ALA A 274 4.28 11.88 21.75
CA ALA A 274 4.58 11.76 20.33
C ALA A 274 3.70 12.68 19.46
N LEU A 275 2.40 12.67 19.68
CA LEU A 275 1.44 13.31 18.77
C LEU A 275 1.06 14.73 19.19
N TYR A 276 1.18 15.04 20.48
CA TYR A 276 0.81 16.34 21.02
C TYR A 276 2.02 17.14 21.54
N GLY A 277 3.20 16.52 21.70
CA GLY A 277 4.38 17.18 22.26
C GLY A 277 4.20 17.60 23.72
N LEU A 278 3.32 16.92 24.48
CA LEU A 278 2.91 17.35 25.82
C LEU A 278 3.42 16.38 26.91
N THR A 279 4.18 16.94 27.85
CA THR A 279 4.45 16.31 29.15
C THR A 279 3.25 16.40 30.09
N ILE A 280 3.20 15.55 31.12
CA ILE A 280 2.03 15.37 31.98
C ILE A 280 1.58 16.66 32.68
N ASP A 281 2.49 17.60 32.96
CA ASP A 281 2.22 18.90 33.58
C ASP A 281 1.50 19.88 32.64
N ALA A 282 1.54 19.64 31.33
CA ALA A 282 0.91 20.48 30.31
C ALA A 282 -0.45 19.93 29.82
N TRP A 283 -0.91 18.79 30.37
CA TRP A 283 -2.14 18.15 29.91
C TRP A 283 -3.39 19.00 30.18
N GLY A 284 -4.20 19.20 29.14
CA GLY A 284 -5.51 19.85 29.21
C GLY A 284 -6.65 18.89 28.91
N ALA A 285 -7.88 19.28 29.26
CA ALA A 285 -9.08 18.47 29.02
C ALA A 285 -9.23 18.08 27.54
N LEU A 286 -9.07 19.04 26.62
CA LEU A 286 -9.23 18.79 25.18
C LEU A 286 -8.17 17.85 24.61
N SER A 287 -6.90 17.98 25.02
CA SER A 287 -5.82 17.11 24.55
C SER A 287 -5.99 15.68 25.06
N VAL A 288 -6.40 15.53 26.32
CA VAL A 288 -6.68 14.21 26.93
C VAL A 288 -7.88 13.53 26.27
N GLN A 289 -8.95 14.28 25.96
CA GLN A 289 -10.12 13.73 25.26
C GLN A 289 -9.78 13.24 23.86
N ARG A 290 -9.04 14.04 23.09
CA ARG A 290 -8.59 13.65 21.75
C ARG A 290 -7.65 12.46 21.79
N CYS A 291 -6.63 12.52 22.65
CA CYS A 291 -5.71 11.40 22.80
C CYS A 291 -6.42 10.10 23.18
N LEU A 292 -7.47 10.16 24.00
CA LEU A 292 -8.26 8.99 24.36
C LEU A 292 -9.03 8.43 23.16
N VAL A 293 -9.81 9.29 22.49
CA VAL A 293 -10.77 8.85 21.45
C VAL A 293 -10.09 8.61 20.12
N ASP A 294 -9.11 9.42 19.74
CA ASP A 294 -8.52 9.43 18.40
C ASP A 294 -7.29 8.50 18.35
N GLU A 295 -6.50 8.43 19.43
CA GLU A 295 -5.22 7.70 19.43
C GLU A 295 -5.30 6.39 20.22
N LEU A 296 -5.61 6.46 21.52
CA LEU A 296 -5.62 5.28 22.38
C LEU A 296 -6.66 4.27 21.90
N SER A 297 -7.81 4.75 21.39
CA SER A 297 -8.83 3.88 20.82
C SER A 297 -8.32 3.06 19.63
N GLN A 298 -7.28 3.50 18.92
CA GLN A 298 -6.68 2.79 17.79
C GLN A 298 -5.65 1.75 18.22
N ASN A 299 -5.31 1.67 19.51
CA ASN A 299 -4.31 0.73 19.99
C ASN A 299 -4.71 -0.72 19.61
N PRO A 300 -3.87 -1.41 18.82
CA PRO A 300 -4.29 -2.60 18.10
C PRO A 300 -4.55 -3.84 18.96
N VAL A 301 -4.04 -3.89 20.20
CA VAL A 301 -4.05 -5.14 20.97
C VAL A 301 -4.22 -4.87 22.46
N PHE A 302 -5.42 -5.18 22.96
CA PHE A 302 -5.67 -5.33 24.39
C PHE A 302 -6.71 -6.43 24.64
N PRO A 303 -6.78 -7.00 25.86
CA PRO A 303 -7.81 -7.97 26.25
C PRO A 303 -9.25 -7.50 25.97
N GLU A 304 -10.20 -8.42 25.76
CA GLU A 304 -11.60 -8.08 25.41
C GLU A 304 -12.27 -7.12 26.41
N ASP A 305 -11.86 -7.16 27.67
CA ASP A 305 -12.38 -6.30 28.75
C ASP A 305 -11.64 -4.95 28.87
N TRP A 306 -10.56 -4.72 28.14
CA TRP A 306 -9.78 -3.49 28.23
C TRP A 306 -10.57 -2.22 27.88
N PRO A 307 -11.43 -2.16 26.84
CA PRO A 307 -12.19 -0.94 26.56
C PRO A 307 -13.06 -0.49 27.75
N GLU A 308 -13.51 -1.42 28.58
CA GLU A 308 -14.28 -1.13 29.79
C GLU A 308 -13.39 -0.69 30.97
N ASN A 309 -12.10 -1.02 30.95
CA ASN A 309 -11.16 -0.79 32.05
C ASN A 309 -10.16 0.36 31.81
N ALA A 310 -9.91 0.74 30.55
CA ALA A 310 -8.88 1.72 30.19
C ALA A 310 -9.11 3.10 30.84
N VAL A 311 -10.34 3.65 30.74
CA VAL A 311 -10.66 4.93 31.38
C VAL A 311 -10.59 4.84 32.92
N PRO A 312 -11.17 3.82 33.58
CA PRO A 312 -10.98 3.61 35.01
C PRO A 312 -9.50 3.54 35.44
N ILE A 313 -8.64 2.88 34.66
CA ILE A 313 -7.19 2.80 34.89
C ILE A 313 -6.56 4.19 34.82
N LEU A 314 -6.82 4.94 33.74
CA LEU A 314 -6.26 6.28 33.55
C LEU A 314 -6.72 7.23 34.67
N CYS A 315 -7.97 7.15 35.12
CA CYS A 315 -8.47 7.94 36.25
C CYS A 315 -7.74 7.61 37.56
N ARG A 316 -7.46 6.32 37.83
CA ARG A 316 -6.65 5.91 38.99
C ARG A 316 -5.21 6.43 38.88
N PHE A 317 -4.62 6.36 37.69
CA PHE A 317 -3.28 6.90 37.44
C PHE A 317 -3.22 8.41 37.69
N LEU A 318 -4.16 9.20 37.16
CA LEU A 318 -4.20 10.65 37.41
C LEU A 318 -4.35 10.99 38.90
N THR A 319 -5.14 10.20 39.63
CA THR A 319 -5.26 10.32 41.09
C THR A 319 -3.94 10.02 41.79
N HIS A 320 -3.21 9.00 41.34
CA HIS A 320 -1.88 8.66 41.84
C HIS A 320 -0.87 9.81 41.59
N MET A 321 -0.90 10.40 40.39
CA MET A 321 -0.02 11.51 40.01
C MET A 321 -0.31 12.81 40.77
N GLU A 322 -1.57 13.05 41.13
CA GLU A 322 -1.92 14.18 42.01
C GLU A 322 -1.41 13.94 43.44
N ALA A 323 -1.53 12.71 43.96
CA ALA A 323 -1.04 12.37 45.28
C ALA A 323 0.50 12.44 45.39
N SER A 324 1.23 12.17 44.30
CA SER A 324 2.69 12.34 44.23
C SER A 324 3.12 13.78 43.99
N GLY A 325 2.19 14.69 43.69
CA GLY A 325 2.45 16.10 43.43
C GLY A 325 2.96 16.40 42.00
N ARG A 326 2.90 15.42 41.09
CA ARG A 326 3.28 15.56 39.68
C ARG A 326 2.18 16.22 38.84
N LEU A 327 0.95 16.24 39.35
CA LEU A 327 -0.23 16.79 38.68
C LEU A 327 -1.04 17.68 39.62
N THR A 328 -1.60 18.78 39.13
CA THR A 328 -2.41 19.72 39.95
C THR A 328 -3.84 19.92 39.46
N ASN A 329 -4.20 19.32 38.32
CA ASN A 329 -5.49 19.49 37.65
C ASN A 329 -6.20 18.14 37.42
N ALA A 330 -5.88 17.10 38.22
CA ALA A 330 -6.37 15.74 38.01
C ALA A 330 -7.89 15.66 37.95
N SER A 331 -8.60 16.38 38.83
CA SER A 331 -10.07 16.41 38.81
C SER A 331 -10.66 16.87 37.47
N GLY A 332 -9.99 17.81 36.79
CA GLY A 332 -10.42 18.32 35.48
C GLY A 332 -10.14 17.32 34.35
N LEU A 333 -9.01 16.63 34.42
CA LEU A 333 -8.63 15.61 33.44
C LEU A 333 -9.46 14.33 33.58
N ILE A 334 -9.75 13.91 34.81
CA ILE A 334 -10.63 12.76 35.13
C ILE A 334 -12.03 13.02 34.56
N ALA A 335 -12.61 14.19 34.82
CA ALA A 335 -13.92 14.54 34.27
C ALA A 335 -13.93 14.52 32.73
N ALA A 336 -12.81 14.92 32.10
CA ALA A 336 -12.67 14.92 30.65
C ALA A 336 -12.61 13.48 30.08
N LEU A 337 -11.88 12.58 30.74
CA LEU A 337 -11.81 11.15 30.40
C LEU A 337 -13.17 10.47 30.55
N GLU A 338 -13.84 10.65 31.69
CA GLU A 338 -15.17 10.09 31.95
C GLU A 338 -16.22 10.59 30.95
N GLU A 339 -16.15 11.85 30.53
CA GLU A 339 -17.04 12.41 29.50
C GLU A 339 -16.84 11.72 28.13
N SER A 340 -15.60 11.35 27.80
CA SER A 340 -15.23 10.76 26.52
C SER A 340 -15.24 9.24 26.50
N GLU A 341 -15.42 8.58 27.66
CA GLU A 341 -15.44 7.13 27.81
C GLU A 341 -16.41 6.42 26.85
N PRO A 342 -17.68 6.86 26.65
CA PRO A 342 -18.58 6.18 25.73
C PRO A 342 -18.13 6.28 24.27
N ALA A 343 -17.52 7.40 23.88
CA ALA A 343 -17.01 7.61 22.53
C ALA A 343 -15.76 6.75 22.28
N PHE A 344 -14.87 6.70 23.27
CA PHE A 344 -13.70 5.82 23.29
C PHE A 344 -14.10 4.35 23.17
N GLN A 345 -15.02 3.86 24.02
CA GLN A 345 -15.47 2.47 23.99
C GLN A 345 -16.06 2.10 22.62
N LYS A 346 -16.87 2.99 22.04
CA LYS A 346 -17.43 2.80 20.70
C LYS A 346 -16.33 2.73 19.62
N ALA A 347 -15.32 3.61 19.68
CA ALA A 347 -14.23 3.62 18.73
C ALA A 347 -13.31 2.40 18.89
N ALA A 348 -12.95 2.07 20.13
CA ALA A 348 -12.06 0.96 20.47
C ALA A 348 -12.65 -0.42 20.13
N THR A 349 -13.98 -0.54 20.11
CA THR A 349 -14.72 -1.75 19.72
C THR A 349 -15.31 -1.69 18.32
N SER A 350 -14.99 -0.65 17.53
CA SER A 350 -15.54 -0.53 16.17
C SER A 350 -15.00 -1.65 15.28
N PRO A 351 -15.86 -2.37 14.53
CA PRO A 351 -15.42 -3.32 13.52
C PRO A 351 -14.50 -2.70 12.45
N GLU A 352 -14.62 -1.38 12.21
CA GLU A 352 -13.79 -0.64 11.27
C GLU A 352 -12.33 -0.57 11.73
N LYS A 353 -12.09 -0.40 13.03
CA LYS A 353 -10.74 -0.43 13.63
C LYS A 353 -10.09 -1.78 13.42
N SER A 354 -10.79 -2.87 13.77
CA SER A 354 -10.27 -4.23 13.59
C SER A 354 -9.94 -4.52 12.13
N LEU A 355 -10.75 -3.99 11.20
CA LEU A 355 -10.49 -4.08 9.76
C LEU A 355 -9.29 -3.24 9.30
N ALA A 356 -9.12 -2.02 9.82
CA ALA A 356 -7.98 -1.15 9.50
C ALA A 356 -6.66 -1.77 9.98
N LEU A 357 -6.64 -2.30 11.20
CA LEU A 357 -5.50 -3.06 11.74
C LEU A 357 -5.20 -4.29 10.87
N PHE A 358 -6.24 -5.06 10.55
CA PHE A 358 -6.09 -6.26 9.74
C PHE A 358 -5.56 -5.95 8.33
N ARG A 359 -6.02 -4.86 7.73
CA ARG A 359 -5.51 -4.35 6.45
C ARG A 359 -4.02 -4.05 6.53
N ARG A 360 -3.57 -3.34 7.56
CA ARG A 360 -2.14 -3.04 7.77
C ARG A 360 -1.31 -4.31 7.85
N ILE A 361 -1.76 -5.29 8.64
CA ILE A 361 -1.07 -6.59 8.78
C ILE A 361 -1.06 -7.36 7.45
N LEU A 362 -2.16 -7.33 6.69
CA LEU A 362 -2.26 -7.98 5.40
C LEU A 362 -1.26 -7.40 4.38
N VAL A 363 -1.10 -6.08 4.34
CA VAL A 363 -0.11 -5.40 3.49
C VAL A 363 1.31 -5.82 3.87
N LYS A 364 1.67 -5.73 5.15
CA LYS A 364 2.98 -6.18 5.65
C LYS A 364 3.26 -7.65 5.33
N ALA A 365 2.24 -8.52 5.41
CA ALA A 365 2.37 -9.92 5.07
C ALA A 365 2.69 -10.11 3.57
N GLN A 366 2.03 -9.34 2.70
CA GLN A 366 2.26 -9.38 1.25
C GLN A 366 3.66 -8.87 0.88
N GLU A 367 4.12 -7.79 1.49
CA GLU A 367 5.47 -7.24 1.32
C GLU A 367 6.54 -8.24 1.77
N ALA A 368 6.28 -8.95 2.88
CA ALA A 368 7.13 -10.03 3.37
C ALA A 368 7.04 -11.33 2.53
N GLY A 369 6.23 -11.36 1.47
CA GLY A 369 6.03 -12.51 0.60
C GLY A 369 5.29 -13.69 1.24
N ILE A 370 4.52 -13.44 2.31
CA ILE A 370 3.70 -14.45 2.99
C ILE A 370 2.46 -14.75 2.14
N ASP A 371 2.28 -16.03 1.78
CA ASP A 371 1.05 -16.46 1.10
C ASP A 371 -0.13 -16.41 2.07
N THR A 372 -1.02 -15.44 1.86
CA THR A 372 -2.25 -15.26 2.64
C THR A 372 -3.25 -16.43 2.52
N ASN A 373 -3.04 -17.36 1.57
CA ASN A 373 -3.80 -18.61 1.50
C ASN A 373 -3.20 -19.73 2.36
N ASP A 374 -1.93 -19.64 2.74
CA ASP A 374 -1.31 -20.48 3.76
C ASP A 374 -1.67 -19.91 5.14
N MET A 375 -2.78 -20.39 5.67
CA MET A 375 -3.35 -19.85 6.90
C MET A 375 -2.46 -20.07 8.12
N ASP A 376 -1.63 -21.12 8.12
CA ASP A 376 -0.72 -21.37 9.24
C ASP A 376 0.44 -20.36 9.21
N ALA A 377 1.00 -20.09 8.02
CA ALA A 377 2.02 -19.07 7.82
C ALA A 377 1.48 -17.66 8.09
N PHE A 378 0.29 -17.34 7.56
CA PHE A 378 -0.32 -16.03 7.70
C PHE A 378 -0.82 -15.76 9.13
N PHE A 379 -1.38 -16.76 9.83
CA PHE A 379 -1.76 -16.63 11.24
C PHE A 379 -0.53 -16.42 12.12
N ASN A 380 0.55 -17.18 11.93
CA ASN A 380 1.78 -17.00 12.69
C ASN A 380 2.41 -15.61 12.44
N PHE A 381 2.43 -15.15 11.19
CA PHE A 381 2.85 -13.79 10.85
C PHE A 381 1.98 -12.73 11.54
N THR A 382 0.65 -12.89 11.45
CA THR A 382 -0.32 -11.98 12.06
C THR A 382 -0.11 -11.88 13.57
N MET A 383 0.03 -13.03 14.26
CA MET A 383 0.27 -13.05 15.69
C MET A 383 1.62 -12.41 16.08
N ARG A 384 2.67 -12.62 15.27
CA ARG A 384 3.97 -11.95 15.47
C ARG A 384 3.88 -10.44 15.27
N GLU A 385 3.16 -9.97 14.27
CA GLU A 385 2.93 -8.53 14.06
C GLU A 385 2.11 -7.93 15.20
N ILE A 386 1.06 -8.61 15.66
CA ILE A 386 0.25 -8.20 16.82
C ILE A 386 1.14 -8.03 18.05
N VAL A 387 2.03 -8.98 18.33
CA VAL A 387 2.99 -8.92 19.44
C VAL A 387 3.94 -7.73 19.28
N ARG A 388 4.48 -7.50 18.08
CA ARG A 388 5.35 -6.33 17.80
C ARG A 388 4.61 -5.03 18.02
N MET A 389 3.37 -4.94 17.55
CA MET A 389 2.51 -3.77 17.72
C MET A 389 2.14 -3.51 19.19
N ALA A 390 2.14 -4.55 20.02
CA ALA A 390 2.01 -4.43 21.48
C ALA A 390 3.33 -4.01 22.17
N GLY A 391 4.40 -3.74 21.43
CA GLY A 391 5.71 -3.36 21.96
C GLY A 391 6.48 -4.52 22.60
N MET A 392 6.08 -5.76 22.33
CA MET A 392 6.72 -6.96 22.85
C MET A 392 7.68 -7.58 21.83
N ASP A 393 8.76 -8.20 22.31
CA ASP A 393 9.67 -8.97 21.45
C ASP A 393 9.07 -10.34 21.09
N PRO A 394 8.67 -10.58 19.82
CA PRO A 394 8.10 -11.85 19.38
C PRO A 394 9.10 -13.00 19.42
N ASP A 395 10.40 -12.72 19.58
CA ASP A 395 11.45 -13.73 19.66
C ASP A 395 11.88 -14.03 21.11
N SER A 396 11.23 -13.43 22.11
CA SER A 396 11.43 -13.76 23.52
C SER A 396 10.92 -15.17 23.88
N GLU A 397 11.60 -15.87 24.79
CA GLU A 397 11.27 -17.27 25.16
C GLU A 397 9.85 -17.39 25.74
N GLU A 398 9.40 -16.43 26.54
CA GLU A 398 8.05 -16.38 27.11
C GLU A 398 6.98 -16.26 26.02
N VAL A 399 7.16 -15.31 25.09
CA VAL A 399 6.19 -15.05 24.02
C VAL A 399 6.18 -16.17 22.99
N GLN A 400 7.33 -16.74 22.63
CA GLN A 400 7.40 -17.91 21.76
C GLN A 400 6.69 -19.11 22.36
N LYS A 401 6.75 -19.29 23.67
CA LYS A 401 6.08 -20.41 24.37
C LYS A 401 4.57 -20.23 24.41
N GLU A 402 4.08 -19.02 24.68
CA GLU A 402 2.66 -18.63 24.57
C GLU A 402 2.14 -18.83 23.14
N LEU A 403 2.79 -18.25 22.13
CA LEU A 403 2.46 -18.41 20.71
C LEU A 403 2.44 -19.88 20.29
N SER A 404 3.44 -20.67 20.70
CA SER A 404 3.52 -22.10 20.38
C SER A 404 2.39 -22.90 21.04
N SER A 405 1.91 -22.46 22.21
CA SER A 405 0.79 -23.11 22.90
C SER A 405 -0.56 -22.77 22.25
N LEU A 406 -0.75 -21.52 21.82
CA LEU A 406 -1.90 -21.08 21.05
C LEU A 406 -1.97 -21.80 19.68
N LEU A 407 -0.82 -22.02 19.05
CA LEU A 407 -0.66 -22.79 17.82
C LEU A 407 -0.89 -24.32 17.99
N ALA A 408 -1.16 -24.82 19.20
CA ALA A 408 -1.35 -26.26 19.45
C ALA A 408 -2.81 -26.67 19.76
N ASP A 409 -3.73 -25.71 19.93
CA ASP A 409 -5.08 -25.96 20.48
C ASP A 409 -6.22 -25.91 19.44
N GLU A 410 -7.39 -26.48 19.76
CA GLU A 410 -8.60 -26.47 18.91
C GLU A 410 -9.11 -25.05 18.60
N LEU A 411 -8.72 -24.05 19.40
CA LEU A 411 -8.94 -22.62 19.18
C LEU A 411 -8.40 -22.14 17.81
N LEU A 412 -7.37 -22.78 17.26
CA LEU A 412 -6.79 -22.44 15.95
C LEU A 412 -7.77 -22.57 14.80
N LYS A 413 -8.68 -23.54 14.83
CA LYS A 413 -9.63 -23.70 13.73
C LYS A 413 -10.63 -22.55 13.71
N SER A 414 -11.01 -22.06 14.88
CA SER A 414 -11.82 -20.84 15.00
C SER A 414 -11.02 -19.63 14.51
N GLY A 415 -9.80 -19.42 15.04
CA GLY A 415 -8.96 -18.29 14.66
C GLY A 415 -8.59 -18.25 13.17
N ALA A 416 -8.39 -19.41 12.53
CA ALA A 416 -8.16 -19.50 11.09
C ALA A 416 -9.41 -19.17 10.27
N ASP A 417 -10.60 -19.60 10.71
CA ASP A 417 -11.86 -19.24 10.05
C ASP A 417 -12.18 -17.74 10.25
N ASP A 418 -11.85 -17.17 11.43
CA ASP A 418 -11.94 -15.74 11.75
C ASP A 418 -11.02 -14.92 10.83
N LEU A 419 -9.75 -15.34 10.70
CA LEU A 419 -8.77 -14.71 9.81
C LEU A 419 -9.24 -14.73 8.35
N ARG A 420 -9.85 -15.84 7.92
CA ARG A 420 -10.39 -15.96 6.55
C ARG A 420 -11.58 -15.04 6.33
N ALA A 421 -12.49 -14.95 7.29
CA ALA A 421 -13.63 -14.03 7.22
C ALA A 421 -13.16 -12.57 7.18
N ALA A 422 -12.15 -12.21 7.97
CA ALA A 422 -11.54 -10.88 7.98
C ALA A 422 -10.88 -10.56 6.62
N THR A 423 -10.07 -11.48 6.06
CA THR A 423 -9.46 -11.29 4.72
C THR A 423 -10.51 -11.10 3.64
N ILE A 424 -11.58 -11.90 3.66
CA ILE A 424 -12.70 -11.75 2.72
C ILE A 424 -13.34 -10.37 2.86
N LEU A 425 -13.57 -9.92 4.10
CA LEU A 425 -14.21 -8.64 4.35
C LEU A 425 -13.36 -7.45 3.89
N VAL A 426 -12.04 -7.46 4.13
CA VAL A 426 -11.13 -6.43 3.62
C VAL A 426 -11.17 -6.38 2.09
N GLN A 427 -11.06 -7.53 1.43
CA GLN A 427 -11.12 -7.64 -0.02
C GLN A 427 -12.46 -7.18 -0.62
N CYS A 428 -13.58 -7.48 0.07
CA CYS A 428 -14.89 -6.95 -0.30
C CYS A 428 -14.95 -5.43 -0.12
N THR A 429 -14.39 -4.90 0.96
CA THR A 429 -14.33 -3.46 1.25
C THR A 429 -13.57 -2.73 0.14
N ASP A 430 -12.39 -3.21 -0.23
CA ASP A 430 -11.57 -2.62 -1.30
C ASP A 430 -12.30 -2.52 -2.63
N PHE A 431 -13.05 -3.57 -2.97
CA PHE A 431 -13.87 -3.52 -4.16
C PHE A 431 -15.02 -2.52 -4.02
N CYS A 432 -15.68 -2.50 -2.87
CA CYS A 432 -16.90 -1.72 -2.65
C CYS A 432 -16.65 -0.22 -2.47
N ASN A 433 -15.43 0.22 -2.14
CA ASN A 433 -15.05 1.64 -2.11
C ASN A 433 -15.29 2.38 -3.44
N ARG A 434 -15.55 1.65 -4.53
CA ARG A 434 -15.91 2.19 -5.85
C ARG A 434 -17.38 2.61 -5.97
N PHE A 435 -18.23 2.28 -5.00
CA PHE A 435 -19.65 2.65 -4.99
C PHE A 435 -19.89 3.96 -4.23
N GLU A 436 -20.97 4.67 -4.57
CA GLU A 436 -21.33 5.95 -3.93
C GLU A 436 -21.78 5.80 -2.47
N ASP A 437 -22.22 4.60 -2.08
CA ASP A 437 -22.69 4.30 -0.72
C ASP A 437 -22.32 2.87 -0.28
N ASP A 438 -22.43 2.62 1.03
CA ASP A 438 -22.05 1.34 1.65
C ASP A 438 -23.06 0.21 1.46
N THR A 439 -24.14 0.40 0.67
CA THR A 439 -25.22 -0.59 0.55
C THR A 439 -24.70 -1.96 0.08
N ILE A 440 -23.74 -1.98 -0.85
CA ILE A 440 -23.16 -3.23 -1.35
C ILE A 440 -22.22 -3.85 -0.30
N LEU A 441 -21.45 -3.02 0.40
CA LEU A 441 -20.54 -3.47 1.45
C LEU A 441 -21.31 -4.07 2.64
N ASP A 442 -22.36 -3.40 3.08
CA ASP A 442 -23.25 -3.90 4.14
C ASP A 442 -23.87 -5.24 3.76
N ARG A 443 -24.29 -5.38 2.50
CA ARG A 443 -24.77 -6.68 2.02
C ARG A 443 -23.67 -7.75 1.99
N CYS A 444 -22.44 -7.38 1.66
CA CYS A 444 -21.30 -8.30 1.75
C CYS A 444 -21.05 -8.74 3.20
N ARG A 445 -21.08 -7.81 4.17
CA ARG A 445 -20.95 -8.11 5.61
C ARG A 445 -22.01 -9.10 6.08
N GLU A 446 -23.26 -8.91 5.69
CA GLU A 446 -24.34 -9.84 6.01
C GLU A 446 -24.10 -11.24 5.44
N ILE A 447 -23.67 -11.33 4.18
CA ILE A 447 -23.37 -12.61 3.52
C ILE A 447 -22.19 -13.31 4.19
N ILE A 448 -21.12 -12.58 4.52
CA ILE A 448 -19.93 -13.15 5.19
C ILE A 448 -20.32 -13.74 6.53
N ARG A 449 -21.04 -12.99 7.38
CA ARG A 449 -21.59 -13.47 8.64
C ARG A 449 -22.43 -14.73 8.42
N ASP A 450 -23.27 -14.72 7.38
CA ASP A 450 -24.18 -15.82 7.14
C ASP A 450 -23.48 -17.14 6.77
N ILE A 451 -22.37 -17.06 6.04
CA ILE A 451 -21.55 -18.21 5.67
C ILE A 451 -20.65 -18.62 6.84
N PHE A 452 -20.12 -17.67 7.60
CA PHE A 452 -19.29 -17.92 8.78
C PHE A 452 -20.05 -18.76 9.81
N ASP A 453 -21.28 -18.37 10.14
CA ASP A 453 -22.14 -19.08 11.09
C ASP A 453 -22.72 -20.40 10.54
N HIS A 454 -22.45 -20.76 9.28
CA HIS A 454 -23.09 -21.90 8.64
C HIS A 454 -22.49 -23.23 9.16
N PRO A 455 -23.32 -24.23 9.55
CA PRO A 455 -22.87 -25.45 10.24
C PRO A 455 -21.93 -26.34 9.41
N ALA A 456 -21.89 -26.15 8.09
CA ALA A 456 -20.97 -26.83 7.19
C ALA A 456 -19.58 -26.17 7.07
N ALA A 457 -19.33 -25.08 7.81
CA ALA A 457 -18.10 -24.27 7.81
C ALA A 457 -17.52 -24.04 6.40
N PRO A 458 -18.26 -23.38 5.49
CA PRO A 458 -17.89 -23.29 4.08
C PRO A 458 -16.60 -22.48 3.86
N LEU A 459 -16.31 -21.55 4.77
CA LEU A 459 -15.11 -20.71 4.71
C LEU A 459 -13.84 -21.49 4.99
N SER A 460 -13.89 -22.57 5.77
CA SER A 460 -12.74 -23.44 6.10
C SER A 460 -12.04 -24.07 4.88
N ARG A 461 -12.62 -23.94 3.67
CA ARG A 461 -12.08 -24.52 2.44
C ARG A 461 -12.22 -23.59 1.24
N GLY A 462 -11.28 -23.76 0.30
CA GLY A 462 -11.27 -23.08 -0.99
C GLY A 462 -10.59 -21.73 -0.95
N ASP A 463 -10.36 -21.18 -2.13
CA ASP A 463 -9.64 -19.92 -2.32
C ASP A 463 -10.40 -18.72 -1.70
N VAL A 464 -9.68 -17.93 -0.90
CA VAL A 464 -10.21 -16.78 -0.14
C VAL A 464 -10.60 -15.65 -1.09
N VAL A 465 -9.75 -15.34 -2.07
CA VAL A 465 -9.98 -14.29 -3.07
C VAL A 465 -11.19 -14.64 -3.94
N LEU A 466 -11.36 -15.92 -4.30
CA LEU A 466 -12.53 -16.40 -5.04
C LEU A 466 -13.82 -16.33 -4.22
N TRP A 467 -13.74 -16.51 -2.89
CA TRP A 467 -14.89 -16.29 -2.00
C TRP A 467 -15.29 -14.81 -2.01
N SER A 468 -14.33 -13.89 -1.86
CA SER A 468 -14.55 -12.43 -1.91
C SER A 468 -15.22 -12.02 -3.22
N ALA A 469 -14.68 -12.46 -4.36
CA ALA A 469 -15.25 -12.19 -5.68
C ALA A 469 -16.69 -12.70 -5.82
N ALA A 470 -16.98 -13.91 -5.30
CA ALA A 470 -18.30 -14.49 -5.35
C ALA A 470 -19.32 -13.76 -4.46
N ILE A 471 -18.89 -13.27 -3.29
CA ILE A 471 -19.73 -12.53 -2.34
C ILE A 471 -20.11 -11.17 -2.92
N VAL A 472 -19.13 -10.41 -3.41
CA VAL A 472 -19.36 -9.13 -4.10
C VAL A 472 -20.30 -9.32 -5.29
N TYR A 473 -20.06 -10.36 -6.10
CA TYR A 473 -20.93 -10.67 -7.24
C TYR A 473 -22.37 -11.00 -6.83
N VAL A 474 -22.57 -11.70 -5.71
CA VAL A 474 -23.91 -11.99 -5.18
C VAL A 474 -24.58 -10.71 -4.69
N ALA A 475 -23.89 -9.89 -3.89
CA ALA A 475 -24.40 -8.62 -3.37
C ALA A 475 -24.81 -7.67 -4.50
N CYS A 476 -23.92 -7.45 -5.49
CA CYS A 476 -24.21 -6.61 -6.66
C CYS A 476 -25.39 -7.13 -7.49
N ARG A 477 -25.54 -8.44 -7.60
CA ARG A 477 -26.68 -9.05 -8.32
C ARG A 477 -27.99 -8.90 -7.55
N GLU A 478 -27.97 -8.99 -6.22
CA GLU A 478 -29.16 -8.77 -5.38
C GLU A 478 -29.61 -7.31 -5.38
N ALA A 479 -28.65 -6.37 -5.48
CA ALA A 479 -28.91 -4.95 -5.69
C ALA A 479 -29.33 -4.59 -7.14
N ASN A 480 -29.53 -5.57 -8.02
CA ASN A 480 -29.87 -5.41 -9.44
C ASN A 480 -28.84 -4.62 -10.30
N LEU A 481 -27.60 -4.48 -9.83
CA LEU A 481 -26.51 -3.87 -10.58
C LEU A 481 -25.99 -4.80 -11.71
N ILE A 482 -26.13 -6.11 -11.53
CA ILE A 482 -25.76 -7.14 -12.52
C ILE A 482 -27.02 -7.73 -13.16
N ARG A 483 -27.29 -7.38 -14.43
CA ARG A 483 -28.44 -7.90 -15.19
C ARG A 483 -28.17 -9.28 -15.79
N SER A 484 -29.18 -10.15 -15.79
CA SER A 484 -29.19 -11.45 -16.46
C SER A 484 -29.49 -11.33 -17.96
N GLY A 485 -28.50 -10.94 -18.77
CA GLY A 485 -28.63 -10.81 -20.23
C GLY A 485 -27.39 -11.24 -21.03
N ARG A 486 -27.55 -11.55 -22.33
CA ARG A 486 -26.44 -11.86 -23.26
C ARG A 486 -25.71 -10.56 -23.58
N GLY A 487 -24.58 -10.38 -22.91
CA GLY A 487 -23.79 -9.15 -22.81
C GLY A 487 -23.52 -8.96 -21.33
N GLY A 488 -22.34 -9.38 -20.86
CA GLY A 488 -21.99 -9.24 -19.43
C GLY A 488 -22.18 -7.80 -18.98
N SER A 489 -22.68 -7.59 -17.76
CA SER A 489 -22.55 -6.26 -17.17
C SER A 489 -21.06 -5.95 -17.07
N SER A 490 -20.65 -4.71 -17.40
CA SER A 490 -19.28 -4.21 -17.17
C SER A 490 -18.82 -4.59 -15.77
N LEU A 491 -19.70 -4.39 -14.77
CA LEU A 491 -19.46 -4.73 -13.38
C LEU A 491 -19.08 -6.21 -13.12
N THR A 492 -19.54 -7.16 -13.92
CA THR A 492 -19.11 -8.56 -13.76
C THR A 492 -17.67 -8.77 -14.25
N GLN A 493 -17.28 -8.05 -15.30
CA GLN A 493 -15.89 -8.06 -15.79
C GLN A 493 -15.00 -7.32 -14.81
N ASP A 494 -15.46 -6.20 -14.24
CA ASP A 494 -14.73 -5.41 -13.26
C ASP A 494 -14.43 -6.24 -11.99
N ILE A 495 -15.41 -7.00 -11.48
CA ILE A 495 -15.18 -7.97 -10.39
C ILE A 495 -14.14 -9.02 -10.79
N GLY A 496 -14.23 -9.55 -12.02
CA GLY A 496 -13.26 -10.53 -12.52
C GLY A 496 -11.84 -10.00 -12.60
N PHE A 497 -11.68 -8.77 -13.11
CA PHE A 497 -10.39 -8.09 -13.24
C PHE A 497 -9.80 -7.79 -11.86
N PHE A 498 -10.60 -7.21 -10.95
CA PHE A 498 -10.12 -6.83 -9.63
C PHE A 498 -9.65 -8.03 -8.80
N PHE A 499 -10.38 -9.14 -8.84
CA PHE A 499 -10.05 -10.33 -8.05
C PHE A 499 -9.19 -11.35 -8.80
N GLY A 500 -8.82 -11.09 -10.06
CA GLY A 500 -7.98 -11.98 -10.86
C GLY A 500 -8.64 -13.33 -11.24
N PHE A 501 -9.97 -13.38 -11.36
CA PHE A 501 -10.68 -14.61 -11.71
C PHE A 501 -11.56 -14.46 -12.95
N GLU A 502 -11.58 -15.53 -13.76
CA GLU A 502 -12.57 -15.65 -14.83
C GLU A 502 -14.00 -15.55 -14.30
N ARG A 503 -14.87 -14.89 -15.08
CA ARG A 503 -16.31 -14.82 -14.84
C ARG A 503 -16.94 -16.20 -14.59
N SER A 504 -16.47 -17.23 -15.30
CA SER A 504 -16.96 -18.60 -15.20
C SER A 504 -16.78 -19.17 -13.78
N SER A 505 -15.59 -18.96 -13.20
CA SER A 505 -15.19 -19.37 -11.84
C SER A 505 -16.00 -18.64 -10.77
N ILE A 506 -16.12 -17.31 -10.89
CA ILE A 506 -16.91 -16.48 -9.96
C ILE A 506 -18.38 -16.91 -9.99
N GLN A 507 -18.95 -17.11 -11.18
CA GLN A 507 -20.35 -17.54 -11.31
C GLN A 507 -20.60 -18.95 -10.75
N ASN A 508 -19.64 -19.87 -10.89
CA ASN A 508 -19.73 -21.20 -10.31
C ASN A 508 -19.67 -21.15 -8.79
N LYS A 509 -18.74 -20.37 -8.23
CA LYS A 509 -18.65 -20.16 -6.78
C LYS A 509 -19.90 -19.44 -6.24
N ALA A 510 -20.42 -18.44 -6.93
CA ALA A 510 -21.66 -17.74 -6.57
C ALA A 510 -22.90 -18.65 -6.59
N LYS A 511 -22.94 -19.70 -7.43
CA LYS A 511 -24.01 -20.72 -7.37
C LYS A 511 -23.90 -21.59 -6.12
N VAL A 512 -22.68 -21.94 -5.71
CA VAL A 512 -22.43 -22.67 -4.46
C VAL A 512 -22.85 -21.81 -3.27
N LEU A 513 -22.40 -20.56 -3.24
CA LEU A 513 -22.77 -19.58 -2.22
C LEU A 513 -24.30 -19.45 -2.08
N LYS A 514 -25.02 -19.25 -3.19
CA LYS A 514 -26.49 -19.16 -3.14
C LYS A 514 -27.18 -20.39 -2.57
N LYS A 515 -26.65 -21.60 -2.82
CA LYS A 515 -27.20 -22.84 -2.24
C LYS A 515 -27.00 -22.89 -0.73
N LEU A 516 -25.86 -22.41 -0.24
CA LEU A 516 -25.58 -22.31 1.20
C LEU A 516 -26.52 -21.30 1.88
N LEU A 517 -26.73 -20.14 1.26
CA LEU A 517 -27.65 -19.11 1.77
C LEU A 517 -29.13 -19.54 1.72
N SER A 518 -29.51 -20.40 0.76
CA SER A 518 -30.89 -20.91 0.61
C SER A 518 -31.20 -22.15 1.46
N GLY A 519 -30.19 -22.73 2.10
CA GLY A 519 -30.29 -23.96 2.89
C GLY A 519 -30.57 -23.75 4.37
N ARG A 520 -30.87 -22.51 4.78
CA ARG A 520 -31.31 -22.15 6.14
C ARG A 520 -32.76 -22.49 6.39
#